data_AF-A0A9K3L698-F1
#
_entry.id   AF-A0A9K3L698-F1
#
_cell.length_a   1.000
_cell.length_b   1.000
_cell.length_c   1.000
_cell.angle_alpha   90.00
_cell.angle_beta   90.00
_cell.angle_gamma   90.00
#
_symmetry.space_group_name_H-M   'P 1'
#
loop_
_entity.id
_entity.type
_entity.pdbx_description
1 polymer ?
#
loop_
_entity_poly.entity_id
_entity_poly.type
_entity_poly.pdbx_seq_one_letter_code
_entity_poly.pdbx_strand_id
1 'polypeptide(L)'
;MFSWSNGGTSSSTTTARASSYPGRRLGNVHTPVAGSIRPPSTNGEITRAQHLQSYLEDSTLQRSTRRVSSDDTTYDTVFQTTSGDTLILRVNVPLQSSFAEFCPAMTLAGVKVRHPWVDSSGRSMRITGYDPIQSEQSWKESRIKLGDAVHAVVKHLQLNPPQILEITDKGLQSIQQKKTNTNNGSRITATPPRNGMNGSRTVAQHANDAPPSYNIVAEATPAPEVPMPTIPIKFSELEGMSRQQLDDLMDDELEFMSLIYKLPVYDKIYTIGSSRLNENVQLAKGNLSHESKLQELQNDVKSLHQKLQEKMKAFSVLEAKQNAICAPPDRADTLRKLNKAKKEALDQSEEMAEAWVEGDSGNNVDDFCKNFLDSRKVHHMRAAKMEILKNSPDRR
;
A
#
# COMPACT_ATOMS: atom_id res chain seq x y z
N MET A 1 -18.13 33.80 -26.25
CA MET A 1 -17.66 34.91 -27.09
C MET A 1 -17.84 36.19 -26.30
N PHE A 2 -16.76 36.74 -25.74
CA PHE A 2 -16.56 38.17 -25.46
C PHE A 2 -15.10 38.27 -25.00
N SER A 3 -14.22 38.68 -25.91
CA SER A 3 -12.89 39.16 -25.58
C SER A 3 -13.03 40.56 -25.00
N TRP A 4 -12.09 40.96 -24.14
CA TRP A 4 -11.63 42.34 -24.05
C TRP A 4 -10.13 42.31 -23.82
N SER A 5 -9.43 43.00 -24.71
CA SER A 5 -8.00 43.25 -24.74
C SER A 5 -7.76 44.74 -24.55
N ASN A 6 -6.89 45.10 -23.62
CA ASN A 6 -5.98 46.26 -23.63
C ASN A 6 -5.13 46.16 -22.35
N GLY A 7 -3.79 46.19 -22.35
CA GLY A 7 -2.89 46.93 -23.24
C GLY A 7 -2.61 48.30 -22.61
N GLY A 8 -1.53 48.40 -21.82
CA GLY A 8 -1.16 49.65 -21.16
C GLY A 8 0.06 49.52 -20.24
N THR A 9 1.25 49.51 -20.83
CA THR A 9 2.54 49.74 -20.18
C THR A 9 2.68 51.19 -19.71
N SER A 10 3.13 51.40 -18.47
CA SER A 10 3.91 52.59 -18.10
C SER A 10 4.77 52.29 -16.87
N SER A 11 6.06 52.39 -17.08
CA SER A 11 7.14 52.41 -16.08
C SER A 11 7.11 53.68 -15.23
N SER A 12 7.36 53.53 -13.92
CA SER A 12 8.02 54.58 -13.15
C SER A 12 8.82 54.00 -11.98
N THR A 13 10.04 54.50 -11.94
CA THR A 13 11.21 54.33 -11.08
C THR A 13 10.95 54.62 -9.59
N THR A 14 11.98 54.38 -8.77
CA THR A 14 12.23 54.77 -7.36
C THR A 14 11.59 53.84 -6.30
N THR A 15 12.28 53.35 -5.26
CA THR A 15 13.55 53.74 -4.64
C THR A 15 14.09 52.56 -3.82
N ALA A 16 15.42 52.40 -3.82
CA ALA A 16 16.14 51.46 -2.98
C ALA A 16 16.07 51.83 -1.49
N ARG A 17 16.02 50.81 -0.62
CA ARG A 17 16.64 50.87 0.71
C ARG A 17 17.20 49.50 1.07
N ALA A 18 18.53 49.40 0.95
CA ALA A 18 19.33 48.33 1.49
C ALA A 18 19.45 48.48 3.01
N SER A 19 19.45 47.35 3.73
CA SER A 19 19.96 47.24 5.09
C SER A 19 21.05 46.17 5.08
N SER A 20 22.26 46.63 5.39
CA SER A 20 23.51 45.89 5.43
C SER A 20 23.69 45.22 6.79
N TYR A 21 24.26 44.01 6.83
CA TYR A 21 25.27 43.66 7.84
C TYR A 21 26.34 42.72 7.23
N PRO A 22 27.62 42.80 7.66
CA PRO A 22 28.78 42.35 6.89
C PRO A 22 29.59 41.20 7.54
N GLY A 23 30.47 40.60 6.73
CA GLY A 23 31.58 39.71 7.14
C GLY A 23 31.27 38.22 6.97
N ARG A 24 32.11 37.34 6.41
CA ARG A 24 33.58 37.32 6.34
C ARG A 24 34.01 36.34 5.23
N ARG A 25 34.87 36.82 4.33
CA ARG A 25 35.76 36.09 3.39
C ARG A 25 36.91 35.45 4.22
N LEU A 26 37.67 34.39 3.90
CA LEU A 26 38.12 33.68 2.69
C LEU A 26 38.72 32.33 3.15
N GLY A 27 38.83 31.36 2.25
CA GLY A 27 39.66 30.17 2.45
C GLY A 27 39.57 29.15 1.32
N ASN A 28 40.13 29.47 0.15
CA ASN A 28 40.38 28.53 -0.95
C ASN A 28 41.54 27.59 -0.59
N VAL A 29 41.39 26.29 -0.84
CA VAL A 29 42.50 25.40 -1.19
C VAL A 29 42.05 24.52 -2.35
N HIS A 30 42.78 24.64 -3.47
CA HIS A 30 42.68 23.81 -4.67
C HIS A 30 43.35 22.44 -4.46
N THR A 31 42.74 21.37 -4.97
CA THR A 31 43.45 20.35 -5.78
C THR A 31 42.50 19.78 -6.85
N PRO A 32 43.01 19.37 -8.03
CA PRO A 32 42.21 19.14 -9.23
C PRO A 32 41.88 17.65 -9.45
N VAL A 33 40.69 17.36 -9.95
CA VAL A 33 40.41 16.08 -10.63
C VAL A 33 39.82 16.39 -12.00
N ALA A 34 40.53 15.93 -13.02
CA ALA A 34 40.18 16.02 -14.43
C ALA A 34 38.96 15.15 -14.75
N GLY A 35 38.04 15.67 -15.58
CA GLY A 35 37.02 14.84 -16.22
C GLY A 35 35.78 15.60 -16.69
N SER A 36 35.80 15.99 -17.97
CA SER A 36 34.63 16.24 -18.83
C SER A 36 33.72 17.44 -18.50
N ILE A 37 34.01 18.55 -19.17
CA ILE A 37 33.11 19.70 -19.31
C ILE A 37 31.95 19.28 -20.23
N ARG A 38 30.79 18.94 -19.66
CA ARG A 38 29.49 19.19 -20.31
C ARG A 38 28.93 20.50 -19.75
N PRO A 39 28.37 21.39 -20.59
CA PRO A 39 27.76 22.62 -20.10
C PRO A 39 26.56 22.28 -19.20
N PRO A 40 26.28 23.09 -18.17
CA PRO A 40 25.12 22.88 -17.31
C PRO A 40 23.86 23.14 -18.13
N SER A 41 23.02 22.12 -18.32
CA SER A 41 21.71 22.29 -18.93
C SER A 41 20.85 23.11 -17.98
N THR A 42 20.63 24.35 -18.37
CA THR A 42 19.62 25.26 -17.84
C THR A 42 18.24 24.70 -18.15
N ASN A 43 17.61 24.05 -17.17
CA ASN A 43 16.17 23.96 -16.87
C ASN A 43 15.94 22.72 -16.00
N GLY A 44 15.08 22.80 -14.98
CA GLY A 44 14.82 21.73 -14.00
C GLY A 44 14.09 20.51 -14.56
N GLU A 45 14.59 19.92 -15.64
CA GLU A 45 14.08 18.69 -16.25
C GLU A 45 14.42 17.49 -15.37
N ILE A 46 13.40 16.69 -15.07
CA ILE A 46 13.54 15.48 -14.26
C ILE A 46 14.22 14.41 -15.11
N THR A 47 15.36 13.91 -14.65
CA THR A 47 16.16 12.91 -15.37
C THR A 47 15.55 11.50 -15.29
N ARG A 48 15.97 10.59 -16.19
CA ARG A 48 15.60 9.16 -16.15
C ARG A 48 15.78 8.55 -14.79
N ALA A 49 16.97 8.78 -14.23
CA ALA A 49 17.37 8.24 -12.95
C ALA A 49 16.41 8.72 -11.85
N GLN A 50 16.03 10.00 -11.85
CA GLN A 50 15.07 10.54 -10.88
C GLN A 50 13.66 9.98 -11.05
N HIS A 51 13.19 9.76 -12.28
CA HIS A 51 11.92 9.09 -12.53
C HIS A 51 11.93 7.64 -12.05
N LEU A 52 12.93 6.85 -12.42
CA LEU A 52 13.03 5.47 -11.97
C LEU A 52 13.22 5.36 -10.47
N GLN A 53 14.07 6.21 -9.89
CA GLN A 53 14.25 6.27 -8.44
C GLN A 53 12.93 6.57 -7.74
N SER A 54 12.16 7.56 -8.22
CA SER A 54 10.84 7.87 -7.64
C SER A 54 9.86 6.69 -7.70
N TYR A 55 9.97 5.86 -8.72
CA TYR A 55 9.07 4.72 -8.93
C TYR A 55 9.48 3.51 -8.09
N LEU A 56 10.79 3.22 -8.02
CA LEU A 56 11.32 2.08 -7.26
C LEU A 56 11.38 2.34 -5.76
N GLU A 57 11.52 3.60 -5.33
CA GLU A 57 11.57 4.00 -3.92
C GLU A 57 10.21 4.51 -3.40
N ASP A 58 9.15 4.46 -4.22
CA ASP A 58 7.81 4.83 -3.77
C ASP A 58 7.35 3.89 -2.64
N SER A 59 6.98 4.46 -1.50
CA SER A 59 6.60 3.71 -0.29
C SER A 59 5.44 2.73 -0.47
N THR A 60 4.58 2.97 -1.47
CA THR A 60 3.39 2.15 -1.75
C THR A 60 3.64 1.15 -2.88
N LEU A 61 4.48 1.49 -3.86
CA LEU A 61 4.73 0.66 -5.05
C LEU A 61 5.96 -0.24 -4.92
N GLN A 62 6.96 0.13 -4.10
CA GLN A 62 8.26 -0.56 -4.03
C GLN A 62 8.12 -2.06 -3.79
N ARG A 63 7.22 -2.47 -2.88
CA ARG A 63 7.06 -3.90 -2.51
C ARG A 63 6.42 -4.75 -3.61
N SER A 64 5.73 -4.13 -4.56
CA SER A 64 4.99 -4.82 -5.61
C SER A 64 5.51 -4.53 -7.01
N THR A 65 6.56 -3.72 -7.12
CA THR A 65 7.21 -3.36 -8.38
C THR A 65 8.43 -4.23 -8.60
N ARG A 66 8.53 -4.84 -9.77
CA ARG A 66 9.71 -5.62 -10.19
C ARG A 66 10.14 -5.24 -11.60
N ARG A 67 11.45 -5.32 -11.84
CA ARG A 67 12.01 -5.23 -13.18
C ARG A 67 11.75 -6.53 -13.93
N VAL A 68 11.28 -6.43 -15.16
CA VAL A 68 10.94 -7.59 -16.02
C VAL A 68 11.93 -7.74 -17.16
N SER A 69 12.41 -6.62 -17.70
CA SER A 69 13.35 -6.64 -18.82
C SER A 69 14.80 -6.57 -18.36
N SER A 70 15.69 -7.30 -19.04
CA SER A 70 17.14 -7.29 -18.81
C SER A 70 17.79 -5.95 -19.16
N ASP A 71 17.14 -5.12 -19.97
CA ASP A 71 17.62 -3.82 -20.44
C ASP A 71 17.12 -2.62 -19.62
N ASP A 72 16.44 -2.86 -18.49
CA ASP A 72 15.92 -1.80 -17.60
C ASP A 72 14.79 -0.96 -18.21
N THR A 73 14.14 -1.43 -19.28
CA THR A 73 13.04 -0.68 -19.93
C THR A 73 11.67 -1.01 -19.39
N THR A 74 11.46 -2.19 -18.82
CA THR A 74 10.11 -2.69 -18.49
C THR A 74 10.02 -3.13 -17.05
N TYR A 75 8.99 -2.63 -16.38
CA TYR A 75 8.70 -2.86 -14.97
C TYR A 75 7.24 -3.27 -14.80
N ASP A 76 6.98 -4.23 -13.93
CA ASP A 76 5.63 -4.67 -13.55
C ASP A 76 5.34 -4.24 -12.12
N THR A 77 4.23 -3.55 -11.88
CA THR A 77 3.65 -3.33 -10.56
C THR A 77 2.42 -4.20 -10.38
N VAL A 78 2.44 -5.06 -9.37
CA VAL A 78 1.28 -5.89 -8.99
C VAL A 78 0.42 -5.13 -7.99
N PHE A 79 -0.90 -5.13 -8.17
CA PHE A 79 -1.80 -4.51 -7.21
C PHE A 79 -3.13 -5.27 -7.13
N GLN A 80 -3.84 -5.08 -6.01
CA GLN A 80 -5.16 -5.66 -5.79
C GLN A 80 -6.20 -4.56 -5.76
N THR A 81 -7.31 -4.79 -6.46
CA THR A 81 -8.45 -3.88 -6.53
C THR A 81 -9.38 -4.03 -5.32
N THR A 82 -10.29 -3.09 -5.13
CA THR A 82 -11.36 -3.18 -4.12
C THR A 82 -12.34 -4.34 -4.38
N SER A 83 -12.49 -4.78 -5.64
CA SER A 83 -13.21 -6.03 -5.98
C SER A 83 -12.46 -7.29 -5.55
N GLY A 84 -11.18 -7.16 -5.14
CA GLY A 84 -10.34 -8.26 -4.70
C GLY A 84 -9.55 -8.93 -5.83
N ASP A 85 -9.64 -8.42 -7.06
CA ASP A 85 -8.91 -8.92 -8.22
C ASP A 85 -7.45 -8.46 -8.20
N THR A 86 -6.54 -9.34 -8.60
CA THR A 86 -5.11 -9.02 -8.73
C THR A 86 -4.82 -8.68 -10.18
N LEU A 87 -4.23 -7.50 -10.41
CA LEU A 87 -3.86 -6.98 -11.72
C LEU A 87 -2.37 -6.62 -11.76
N ILE A 88 -1.81 -6.55 -12.98
CA ILE A 88 -0.42 -6.17 -13.23
C ILE A 88 -0.41 -4.96 -14.15
N LEU A 89 0.16 -3.85 -13.67
CA LEU A 89 0.46 -2.68 -14.49
C LEU A 89 1.90 -2.80 -15.01
N ARG A 90 2.04 -2.92 -16.32
CA ARG A 90 3.35 -2.92 -17.00
C ARG A 90 3.68 -1.52 -17.48
N VAL A 91 4.80 -1.00 -17.01
CA VAL A 91 5.34 0.33 -17.31
C VAL A 91 6.57 0.18 -18.19
N ASN A 92 6.54 0.81 -19.37
CA ASN A 92 7.67 0.86 -20.30
C ASN A 92 8.33 2.24 -20.28
N VAL A 93 9.65 2.22 -20.08
CA VAL A 93 10.60 3.34 -19.96
C VAL A 93 11.79 3.07 -20.91
N PRO A 94 11.70 3.43 -22.21
CA PRO A 94 12.71 3.21 -23.23
C PRO A 94 14.03 3.90 -22.90
N LEU A 95 15.11 3.36 -23.47
CA LEU A 95 16.49 3.78 -23.25
C LEU A 95 16.95 4.91 -24.17
N GLN A 96 16.28 5.11 -25.31
CA GLN A 96 16.77 5.93 -26.41
C GLN A 96 15.92 7.17 -26.65
N SER A 97 16.30 8.25 -25.98
CA SER A 97 16.25 9.64 -26.42
C SER A 97 16.65 10.47 -25.19
N SER A 98 17.06 11.72 -25.37
CA SER A 98 17.21 12.62 -24.22
C SER A 98 15.97 12.50 -23.32
N PHE A 99 16.09 12.47 -21.99
CA PHE A 99 14.90 12.29 -21.14
C PHE A 99 13.84 13.39 -21.32
N ALA A 100 14.25 14.47 -21.99
CA ALA A 100 13.44 15.51 -22.55
C ALA A 100 12.55 15.07 -23.74
N GLU A 101 12.46 13.79 -24.15
CA GLU A 101 11.64 13.34 -25.30
C GLU A 101 10.88 12.02 -25.06
N PHE A 102 10.61 11.65 -23.81
CA PHE A 102 9.98 10.36 -23.49
C PHE A 102 8.67 10.51 -22.70
N CYS A 103 7.65 9.75 -23.12
CA CYS A 103 6.38 9.56 -22.41
C CYS A 103 6.21 8.10 -21.99
N PRO A 104 6.03 7.78 -20.69
CA PRO A 104 5.84 6.40 -20.25
C PRO A 104 4.59 5.77 -20.82
N ALA A 105 4.72 4.52 -21.26
CA ALA A 105 3.59 3.71 -21.67
C ALA A 105 3.22 2.77 -20.53
N MET A 106 1.98 2.86 -20.08
CA MET A 106 1.42 1.97 -19.05
C MET A 106 0.36 1.07 -19.68
N THR A 107 0.42 -0.22 -19.39
CA THR A 107 -0.47 -1.24 -19.97
C THR A 107 -0.88 -2.25 -18.91
N LEU A 108 -2.11 -2.75 -18.95
CA LEU A 108 -2.50 -3.87 -18.10
C LEU A 108 -2.06 -5.19 -18.75
N ALA A 109 -1.16 -5.90 -18.08
CA ALA A 109 -0.58 -7.13 -18.60
C ALA A 109 -1.46 -8.34 -18.28
N GLY A 110 -1.67 -9.21 -19.26
CA GLY A 110 -2.26 -10.53 -19.05
C GLY A 110 -3.78 -10.56 -18.83
N VAL A 111 -4.48 -9.44 -19.07
CA VAL A 111 -5.93 -9.30 -18.90
C VAL A 111 -6.52 -8.48 -20.03
N LYS A 112 -7.77 -8.74 -20.40
CA LYS A 112 -8.62 -7.82 -21.17
C LYS A 112 -9.69 -7.28 -20.24
N VAL A 113 -9.80 -5.97 -20.19
CA VAL A 113 -10.72 -5.29 -19.28
C VAL A 113 -11.50 -4.19 -19.97
N ARG A 114 -12.62 -3.80 -19.37
CA ARG A 114 -13.37 -2.61 -19.75
C ARG A 114 -13.28 -1.59 -18.62
N HIS A 115 -12.71 -0.42 -18.90
CA HIS A 115 -12.58 0.66 -17.93
C HIS A 115 -12.37 2.00 -18.65
N PRO A 116 -12.90 3.14 -18.16
CA PRO A 116 -12.78 4.44 -18.82
C PRO A 116 -11.33 4.88 -19.09
N TRP A 117 -10.39 4.46 -18.25
CA TRP A 117 -8.96 4.78 -18.41
C TRP A 117 -8.17 3.78 -19.25
N VAL A 118 -8.77 2.67 -19.67
CA VAL A 118 -8.09 1.63 -20.42
C VAL A 118 -8.66 1.58 -21.82
N ASP A 119 -7.80 1.68 -22.83
CA ASP A 119 -8.21 1.51 -24.21
C ASP A 119 -8.68 0.07 -24.45
N SER A 120 -9.99 -0.11 -24.59
CA SER A 120 -10.63 -1.38 -24.92
C SER A 120 -10.63 -1.68 -26.42
N SER A 121 -10.26 -0.70 -27.27
CA SER A 121 -10.23 -0.86 -28.73
C SER A 121 -8.89 -1.41 -29.23
N GLY A 122 -7.81 -1.13 -28.51
CA GLY A 122 -6.46 -1.64 -28.80
C GLY A 122 -6.17 -3.03 -28.24
N ARG A 123 -5.23 -3.74 -28.87
CA ARG A 123 -4.76 -5.06 -28.40
C ARG A 123 -3.91 -4.96 -27.12
N SER A 124 -3.44 -3.76 -26.76
CA SER A 124 -2.40 -3.54 -25.76
C SER A 124 -2.91 -3.11 -24.37
N MET A 125 -4.22 -2.98 -24.15
CA MET A 125 -4.82 -2.58 -22.86
C MET A 125 -4.09 -1.38 -22.23
N ARG A 126 -3.83 -0.36 -23.07
CA ARG A 126 -3.03 0.80 -22.70
C ARG A 126 -3.85 1.75 -21.84
N ILE A 127 -3.21 2.36 -20.85
CA ILE A 127 -3.80 3.42 -20.05
C ILE A 127 -3.85 4.70 -20.89
N THR A 128 -5.04 5.19 -21.18
CA THR A 128 -5.29 6.39 -22.00
C THR A 128 -6.05 7.47 -21.25
N GLY A 129 -6.80 7.13 -20.19
CA GLY A 129 -7.59 8.12 -19.43
C GLY A 129 -6.81 8.90 -18.37
N TYR A 130 -5.49 8.72 -18.27
CA TYR A 130 -4.64 9.49 -17.37
C TYR A 130 -3.92 10.58 -18.17
N ASP A 131 -4.38 11.83 -18.07
CA ASP A 131 -3.94 12.95 -18.90
C ASP A 131 -2.41 13.13 -18.98
N PRO A 132 -1.63 12.99 -17.89
CA PRO A 132 -0.19 13.21 -17.96
C PRO A 132 0.57 12.24 -18.88
N ILE A 133 0.03 11.06 -19.22
CA ILE A 133 0.73 10.05 -20.04
C ILE A 133 0.12 9.89 -21.45
N GLN A 134 -0.83 10.75 -21.81
CA GLN A 134 -1.48 10.70 -23.12
C GLN A 134 -0.53 11.13 -24.24
N SER A 135 0.26 12.17 -23.99
CA SER A 135 1.21 12.71 -24.95
C SER A 135 2.52 13.12 -24.27
N GLU A 136 3.58 13.16 -25.06
CA GLU A 136 4.90 13.62 -24.61
C GLU A 136 4.86 15.08 -24.10
N GLN A 137 4.05 15.92 -24.73
CA GLN A 137 3.87 17.31 -24.29
C GLN A 137 3.18 17.37 -22.92
N SER A 138 2.09 16.63 -22.74
CA SER A 138 1.36 16.55 -21.46
C SER A 138 2.24 16.04 -20.33
N TRP A 139 3.10 15.05 -20.61
CA TRP A 139 4.06 14.52 -19.65
C TRP A 139 5.05 15.60 -19.19
N LYS A 140 5.67 16.32 -20.13
CA LYS A 140 6.62 17.40 -19.82
C LYS A 140 5.98 18.52 -19.02
N GLU A 141 4.80 18.97 -19.42
CA GLU A 141 4.07 20.05 -18.77
C GLU A 141 3.64 19.69 -17.34
N SER A 142 3.32 18.42 -17.10
CA SER A 142 2.86 17.95 -15.79
C SER A 142 3.93 18.04 -14.70
N ARG A 143 5.22 17.96 -15.06
CA ARG A 143 6.37 17.92 -14.14
C ARG A 143 6.24 16.87 -13.01
N ILE A 144 5.40 15.85 -13.19
CA ILE A 144 5.23 14.79 -12.19
C ILE A 144 6.33 13.75 -12.34
N LYS A 145 6.69 13.09 -11.23
CA LYS A 145 7.64 11.98 -11.29
C LYS A 145 6.91 10.68 -11.68
N LEU A 146 7.69 9.69 -12.12
CA LEU A 146 7.11 8.42 -12.60
C LEU A 146 6.43 7.65 -11.46
N GLY A 147 7.01 7.67 -10.26
CA GLY A 147 6.38 7.06 -9.08
C GLY A 147 4.99 7.64 -8.81
N ASP A 148 4.87 8.97 -8.79
CA ASP A 148 3.60 9.66 -8.57
C ASP A 148 2.57 9.32 -9.65
N ALA A 149 3.01 9.27 -10.92
CA ALA A 149 2.15 8.92 -12.05
C ALA A 149 1.63 7.48 -11.96
N VAL A 150 2.52 6.52 -11.69
CA VAL A 150 2.13 5.11 -11.53
C VAL A 150 1.23 4.95 -10.30
N HIS A 151 1.55 5.62 -9.20
CA HIS A 151 0.74 5.60 -7.98
C HIS A 151 -0.67 6.11 -8.24
N ALA A 152 -0.81 7.23 -8.96
CA ALA A 152 -2.11 7.78 -9.32
C ALA A 152 -2.95 6.80 -10.16
N VAL A 153 -2.34 6.16 -11.16
CA VAL A 153 -3.00 5.16 -12.01
C VAL A 153 -3.41 3.92 -11.21
N VAL A 154 -2.49 3.36 -10.40
CA VAL A 154 -2.77 2.20 -9.54
C VAL A 154 -3.90 2.53 -8.57
N LYS A 155 -3.79 3.65 -7.84
CA LYS A 155 -4.81 4.09 -6.88
C LYS A 155 -6.19 4.25 -7.53
N HIS A 156 -6.24 4.82 -8.74
CA HIS A 156 -7.50 4.96 -9.47
C HIS A 156 -8.10 3.59 -9.82
N LEU A 157 -7.32 2.67 -10.35
CA LEU A 157 -7.79 1.32 -10.70
C LEU A 157 -8.12 0.46 -9.48
N GLN A 158 -7.54 0.76 -8.31
CA GLN A 158 -7.91 0.12 -7.05
C GLN A 158 -9.30 0.57 -6.58
N LEU A 159 -9.55 1.88 -6.62
CA LEU A 159 -10.82 2.48 -6.19
C LEU A 159 -11.95 2.26 -7.20
N ASN A 160 -11.62 2.27 -8.49
CA ASN A 160 -12.54 2.04 -9.60
C ASN A 160 -12.10 0.77 -10.35
N PRO A 161 -12.45 -0.43 -9.85
CA PRO A 161 -12.00 -1.68 -10.43
C PRO A 161 -12.47 -1.82 -11.87
N PRO A 162 -11.58 -2.20 -12.81
CA PRO A 162 -11.96 -2.45 -14.19
C PRO A 162 -12.77 -3.75 -14.30
N GLN A 163 -13.74 -3.80 -15.22
CA GLN A 163 -14.50 -5.03 -15.46
C GLN A 163 -13.63 -6.01 -16.26
N ILE A 164 -13.26 -7.14 -15.64
CA ILE A 164 -12.44 -8.18 -16.28
C ILE A 164 -13.30 -8.96 -17.27
N LEU A 165 -12.91 -8.96 -18.54
CA LEU A 165 -13.59 -9.70 -19.61
C LEU A 165 -12.91 -11.05 -19.85
N GLU A 166 -11.57 -11.07 -19.85
CA GLU A 166 -10.76 -12.26 -20.13
C GLU A 166 -9.42 -12.14 -19.39
N ILE A 167 -8.92 -13.24 -18.84
CA ILE A 167 -7.56 -13.32 -18.29
C ILE A 167 -6.74 -14.14 -19.28
N THR A 168 -5.80 -13.50 -19.96
CA THR A 168 -4.96 -14.16 -20.98
C THR A 168 -3.71 -14.80 -20.38
N ASP A 169 -3.29 -14.36 -19.19
CA ASP A 169 -2.12 -14.88 -18.50
C ASP A 169 -2.47 -16.02 -17.53
N LYS A 170 -1.84 -17.19 -17.71
CA LYS A 170 -2.09 -18.39 -16.91
C LYS A 170 -1.69 -18.21 -15.43
N GLY A 171 -0.64 -17.42 -15.17
CA GLY A 171 -0.19 -17.12 -13.81
C GLY A 171 -1.24 -16.30 -13.06
N LEU A 172 -1.72 -15.22 -13.67
CA LEU A 172 -2.81 -14.41 -13.13
C LEU A 172 -4.11 -15.21 -12.93
N GLN A 173 -4.44 -16.08 -13.88
CA GLN A 173 -5.63 -16.94 -13.79
C GLN A 173 -5.56 -17.85 -12.56
N SER A 174 -4.40 -18.46 -12.28
CA SER A 174 -4.21 -19.33 -11.10
C SER A 174 -4.34 -18.56 -9.77
N ILE A 175 -3.91 -17.30 -9.74
CA ILE A 175 -3.99 -16.45 -8.55
C ILE A 175 -5.44 -16.07 -8.26
N GLN A 176 -6.24 -15.79 -9.30
CA GLN A 176 -7.64 -15.39 -9.14
C GLN A 176 -8.55 -16.59 -8.82
N GLN A 177 -8.32 -17.77 -9.41
CA GLN A 177 -9.12 -18.99 -9.16
C GLN A 177 -9.00 -19.53 -7.72
N LYS A 178 -7.84 -19.34 -7.07
CA LYS A 178 -7.67 -19.72 -5.66
C LYS A 178 -8.61 -18.96 -4.70
N LYS A 179 -9.18 -17.83 -5.13
CA LYS A 179 -10.14 -17.04 -4.33
C LYS A 179 -11.61 -17.43 -4.56
N THR A 180 -11.98 -17.95 -5.73
CA THR A 180 -13.39 -18.32 -6.01
C THR A 180 -13.80 -19.63 -5.35
N ASN A 181 -12.84 -20.53 -5.07
CA ASN A 181 -13.12 -21.83 -4.43
C ASN A 181 -13.30 -21.76 -2.90
N THR A 182 -13.02 -20.63 -2.25
CA THR A 182 -13.23 -20.47 -0.80
C THR A 182 -14.66 -20.06 -0.41
N ASN A 183 -15.54 -19.75 -1.37
CA ASN A 183 -16.89 -19.24 -1.08
C ASN A 183 -18.05 -20.12 -1.57
N ASN A 184 -17.81 -21.25 -2.23
CA ASN A 184 -18.88 -22.14 -2.70
C ASN A 184 -18.55 -23.61 -2.38
N GLY A 185 -18.86 -24.05 -1.16
CA GLY A 185 -18.58 -25.42 -0.73
C GLY A 185 -19.21 -25.81 0.61
N SER A 186 -20.47 -25.49 0.85
CA SER A 186 -21.25 -26.09 1.96
C SER A 186 -22.63 -26.53 1.48
N ARG A 187 -22.65 -27.55 0.61
CA ARG A 187 -23.86 -28.33 0.33
C ARG A 187 -23.87 -29.55 1.25
N ILE A 188 -24.60 -29.41 2.35
CA ILE A 188 -25.47 -30.39 3.02
C ILE A 188 -25.11 -31.87 2.77
N THR A 189 -24.47 -32.50 3.76
CA THR A 189 -24.71 -33.92 4.08
C THR A 189 -24.97 -34.03 5.58
N ALA A 190 -26.18 -34.49 5.88
CA ALA A 190 -26.72 -34.65 7.22
C ALA A 190 -26.00 -35.75 8.00
N THR A 191 -25.68 -35.45 9.26
CA THR A 191 -25.47 -36.43 10.34
C THR A 191 -26.28 -35.98 11.57
N PRO A 192 -26.81 -36.93 12.36
CA PRO A 192 -27.89 -36.67 13.33
C PRO A 192 -27.38 -35.99 14.63
N PRO A 193 -28.29 -35.37 15.41
CA PRO A 193 -27.90 -34.43 16.46
C PRO A 193 -27.50 -35.17 17.74
N ARG A 194 -26.40 -34.71 18.35
CA ARG A 194 -26.12 -34.96 19.77
C ARG A 194 -26.18 -33.64 20.52
N ASN A 195 -27.18 -33.55 21.39
CA ASN A 195 -27.40 -32.51 22.38
C ASN A 195 -26.15 -32.15 23.19
N GLY A 196 -26.01 -30.87 23.51
CA GLY A 196 -25.64 -30.47 24.87
C GLY A 196 -24.51 -29.44 25.04
N MET A 197 -24.93 -28.19 25.26
CA MET A 197 -24.36 -27.18 26.19
C MET A 197 -23.18 -26.27 25.75
N ASN A 198 -23.55 -24.98 25.64
CA ASN A 198 -22.96 -23.79 26.26
C ASN A 198 -21.43 -23.65 26.39
N GLY A 199 -20.93 -22.52 25.85
CA GLY A 199 -19.94 -21.71 26.55
C GLY A 199 -18.85 -21.09 25.69
N SER A 200 -18.82 -19.75 25.71
CA SER A 200 -17.65 -18.88 25.49
C SER A 200 -17.02 -18.77 24.10
N ARG A 201 -17.20 -17.57 23.53
CA ARG A 201 -16.22 -16.91 22.66
C ARG A 201 -14.88 -16.83 23.39
N THR A 202 -13.91 -17.61 22.92
CA THR A 202 -12.50 -17.36 23.19
C THR A 202 -11.84 -16.82 21.93
N VAL A 203 -11.14 -15.72 22.15
CA VAL A 203 -10.11 -15.12 21.29
C VAL A 203 -9.21 -16.23 20.77
N ALA A 204 -9.09 -16.34 19.45
CA ALA A 204 -8.13 -17.23 18.79
C ALA A 204 -6.70 -16.75 19.13
N GLN A 205 -6.20 -17.24 20.25
CA GLN A 205 -4.79 -17.23 20.59
C GLN A 205 -4.06 -18.13 19.61
N HIS A 206 -2.89 -17.64 19.19
CA HIS A 206 -1.80 -18.35 18.56
C HIS A 206 -1.73 -19.84 18.93
N ALA A 207 -2.29 -20.67 18.06
CA ALA A 207 -1.94 -22.06 17.94
C ALA A 207 -1.81 -22.29 16.44
N ASN A 208 -0.58 -22.48 15.97
CA ASN A 208 -0.15 -23.35 14.87
C ASN A 208 1.25 -22.92 14.41
N ASP A 209 2.25 -23.19 15.26
CA ASP A 209 3.63 -23.43 14.81
C ASP A 209 3.79 -24.84 14.21
N ALA A 210 2.70 -25.59 14.02
CA ALA A 210 2.73 -26.82 13.27
C ALA A 210 2.71 -26.48 11.77
N PRO A 211 3.71 -26.90 10.98
CA PRO A 211 3.60 -26.85 9.53
C PRO A 211 2.31 -27.59 9.11
N PRO A 212 1.67 -27.17 8.00
CA PRO A 212 0.48 -27.85 7.51
C PRO A 212 0.74 -29.35 7.43
N SER A 213 -0.21 -30.14 7.95
CA SER A 213 -0.13 -31.60 7.92
C SER A 213 0.23 -32.05 6.50
N TYR A 214 1.21 -32.94 6.38
CA TYR A 214 1.73 -33.43 5.10
C TYR A 214 0.61 -33.94 4.17
N ASN A 215 -0.49 -34.43 4.75
CA ASN A 215 -1.69 -34.87 4.03
C ASN A 215 -2.36 -33.75 3.21
N ILE A 216 -2.34 -32.50 3.68
CA ILE A 216 -2.94 -31.35 2.99
C ILE A 216 -2.12 -30.97 1.75
N VAL A 217 -0.79 -31.14 1.80
CA VAL A 217 0.11 -30.85 0.67
C VAL A 217 0.10 -32.00 -0.33
N ALA A 218 0.03 -33.25 0.15
CA ALA A 218 -0.02 -34.44 -0.70
C ALA A 218 -1.32 -34.56 -1.52
N GLU A 219 -2.46 -34.07 -1.01
CA GLU A 219 -3.73 -34.08 -1.74
C GLU A 219 -3.85 -32.93 -2.77
N ALA A 220 -3.13 -31.82 -2.56
CA ALA A 220 -3.22 -30.63 -3.42
C ALA A 220 -2.29 -30.69 -4.65
N THR A 221 -1.28 -31.57 -4.63
CA THR A 221 -0.39 -31.82 -5.77
C THR A 221 -0.18 -33.32 -5.90
N PRO A 222 -0.60 -33.96 -7.00
CA PRO A 222 -0.26 -35.36 -7.23
C PRO A 222 1.25 -35.51 -7.13
N ALA A 223 1.70 -36.53 -6.38
CA ALA A 223 3.12 -36.80 -6.21
C ALA A 223 3.78 -36.82 -7.60
N PRO A 224 4.91 -36.11 -7.80
CA PRO A 224 5.57 -36.10 -9.09
C PRO A 224 5.87 -37.54 -9.50
N GLU A 225 5.34 -37.95 -10.65
CA GLU A 225 5.59 -39.29 -11.19
C GLU A 225 7.10 -39.46 -11.35
N VAL A 226 7.69 -40.31 -10.52
CA VAL A 226 9.08 -40.71 -10.69
C VAL A 226 9.08 -41.68 -11.87
N PRO A 227 9.71 -41.34 -13.01
CA PRO A 227 9.74 -42.22 -14.17
C PRO A 227 10.59 -43.45 -13.84
N MET A 228 9.92 -44.52 -13.42
CA MET A 228 10.56 -45.78 -13.12
C MET A 228 10.87 -46.52 -14.43
N PRO A 229 12.06 -47.12 -14.57
CA PRO A 229 12.37 -47.92 -15.74
C PRO A 229 11.44 -49.14 -15.79
N THR A 230 10.93 -49.45 -16.98
CA THR A 230 10.12 -50.65 -17.22
C THR A 230 10.94 -51.90 -16.95
N ILE A 231 10.37 -52.81 -16.17
CA ILE A 231 10.97 -54.12 -15.88
C ILE A 231 11.00 -54.93 -17.19
N PRO A 232 12.17 -55.44 -17.61
CA PRO A 232 12.28 -56.27 -18.80
C PRO A 232 11.50 -57.56 -18.63
N ILE A 233 10.78 -57.97 -19.66
CA ILE A 233 10.06 -59.25 -19.72
C ILE A 233 10.93 -60.39 -20.27
N LYS A 234 12.14 -60.07 -20.72
CA LYS A 234 13.14 -61.01 -21.24
C LYS A 234 14.51 -60.62 -20.69
N PHE A 235 15.30 -61.63 -20.36
CA PHE A 235 16.64 -61.48 -19.79
C PHE A 235 17.59 -62.29 -20.67
N SER A 236 18.29 -61.60 -21.57
CA SER A 236 19.30 -62.21 -22.45
C SER A 236 20.41 -62.94 -21.68
N GLU A 237 20.64 -62.51 -20.43
CA GLU A 237 21.58 -63.09 -19.49
C GLU A 237 21.20 -64.53 -19.07
N LEU A 238 19.93 -64.90 -19.22
CA LEU A 238 19.39 -66.23 -18.90
C LEU A 238 19.22 -67.13 -20.14
N GLU A 239 19.15 -66.56 -21.35
CA GLU A 239 18.88 -67.31 -22.60
C GLU A 239 20.01 -68.30 -22.97
N GLY A 240 21.20 -68.15 -22.39
CA GLY A 240 22.36 -69.01 -22.63
C GLY A 240 22.68 -70.04 -21.53
N MET A 241 21.92 -70.06 -20.44
CA MET A 241 22.17 -70.96 -19.30
C MET A 241 21.48 -72.31 -19.49
N SER A 242 22.16 -73.40 -19.14
CA SER A 242 21.57 -74.74 -19.14
C SER A 242 20.63 -74.94 -17.94
N ARG A 243 19.74 -75.92 -18.01
CA ARG A 243 18.75 -76.16 -16.94
C ARG A 243 19.37 -76.43 -15.58
N GLN A 244 20.48 -77.17 -15.52
CA GLN A 244 21.24 -77.37 -14.28
C GLN A 244 21.80 -76.05 -13.73
N GLN A 245 22.33 -75.16 -14.59
CA GLN A 245 22.83 -73.86 -14.17
C GLN A 245 21.71 -72.92 -13.69
N LEU A 246 20.50 -73.02 -14.25
CA LEU A 246 19.34 -72.29 -13.71
C LEU A 246 18.91 -72.83 -12.34
N ASP A 247 18.89 -74.14 -12.17
CA ASP A 247 18.55 -74.77 -10.89
C ASP A 247 19.60 -74.40 -9.81
N ASP A 248 20.89 -74.47 -10.13
CA ASP A 248 21.99 -74.06 -9.24
C ASP A 248 21.90 -72.55 -8.89
N LEU A 249 21.58 -71.69 -9.87
CA LEU A 249 21.40 -70.25 -9.66
C LEU A 249 20.16 -69.93 -8.81
N MET A 250 19.11 -70.76 -8.88
CA MET A 250 17.93 -70.60 -8.03
C MET A 250 18.17 -71.08 -6.60
N ASP A 251 19.05 -72.07 -6.41
CA ASP A 251 19.40 -72.62 -5.11
C ASP A 251 20.45 -71.77 -4.37
N ASP A 252 21.29 -71.00 -5.08
CA ASP A 252 22.24 -70.04 -4.51
C ASP A 252 21.72 -68.59 -4.55
N GLU A 253 21.20 -68.12 -3.42
CA GLU A 253 20.69 -66.75 -3.24
C GLU A 253 21.77 -65.67 -3.51
N LEU A 254 23.03 -65.97 -3.25
CA LEU A 254 24.13 -65.01 -3.37
C LEU A 254 24.55 -64.85 -4.84
N GLU A 255 24.60 -65.94 -5.60
CA GLU A 255 24.76 -65.88 -7.06
C GLU A 255 23.56 -65.22 -7.75
N PHE A 256 22.34 -65.53 -7.31
CA PHE A 256 21.12 -64.91 -7.81
C PHE A 256 21.13 -63.38 -7.63
N MET A 257 21.45 -62.91 -6.42
CA MET A 257 21.54 -61.47 -6.14
C MET A 257 22.69 -60.81 -6.90
N SER A 258 23.83 -61.50 -7.07
CA SER A 258 24.94 -61.04 -7.92
C SER A 258 24.51 -60.84 -9.38
N LEU A 259 23.65 -61.71 -9.91
CA LEU A 259 23.07 -61.54 -11.23
C LEU A 259 22.11 -60.34 -11.27
N ILE A 260 21.24 -60.17 -10.27
CA ILE A 260 20.33 -59.03 -10.17
C ILE A 260 21.09 -57.70 -10.18
N TYR A 261 22.18 -57.60 -9.42
CA TYR A 261 23.00 -56.39 -9.36
C TYR A 261 23.71 -56.06 -10.68
N LYS A 262 23.91 -57.05 -11.56
CA LYS A 262 24.46 -56.83 -12.91
C LYS A 262 23.41 -56.36 -13.91
N LEU A 263 22.11 -56.45 -13.59
CA LEU A 263 21.06 -56.04 -14.50
C LEU A 263 21.07 -54.51 -14.68
N PRO A 264 21.07 -53.99 -15.92
CA PRO A 264 21.08 -52.55 -16.18
C PRO A 264 19.88 -51.80 -15.59
N VAL A 265 18.77 -52.51 -15.33
CA VAL A 265 17.55 -51.93 -14.75
C VAL A 265 17.72 -51.71 -13.25
N TYR A 266 18.46 -52.57 -12.55
CA TYR A 266 18.76 -52.40 -11.13
C TYR A 266 19.57 -51.12 -10.90
N ASP A 267 20.64 -50.93 -11.68
CA ASP A 267 21.48 -49.72 -11.61
C ASP A 267 20.68 -48.44 -11.86
N LYS A 268 19.75 -48.46 -12.82
CA LYS A 268 18.88 -47.32 -13.11
C LYS A 268 17.96 -47.01 -11.93
N ILE A 269 17.30 -48.00 -11.35
CA ILE A 269 16.41 -47.83 -10.20
C ILE A 269 17.20 -47.27 -9.00
N TYR A 270 18.37 -47.86 -8.72
CA TYR A 270 19.23 -47.44 -7.62
C TYR A 270 19.71 -46.00 -7.80
N THR A 271 20.14 -45.64 -9.02
CA THR A 271 20.60 -44.29 -9.34
C THR A 271 19.48 -43.26 -9.17
N ILE A 272 18.27 -43.57 -9.65
CA ILE A 272 17.10 -42.70 -9.50
C ILE A 272 16.78 -42.50 -8.01
N GLY A 273 16.69 -43.58 -7.24
CA GLY A 273 16.39 -43.52 -5.80
C GLY A 273 17.42 -42.72 -5.01
N SER A 274 18.71 -42.99 -5.25
CA SER A 274 19.81 -42.28 -4.59
C SER A 274 19.85 -40.80 -4.96
N SER A 275 19.63 -40.45 -6.23
CA SER A 275 19.53 -39.05 -6.69
C SER A 275 18.42 -38.31 -5.95
N ARG A 276 17.23 -38.90 -5.85
CA ARG A 276 16.08 -38.26 -5.19
C ARG A 276 16.29 -38.09 -3.70
N LEU A 277 16.90 -39.07 -3.03
CA LEU A 277 17.23 -38.97 -1.62
C LEU A 277 18.25 -37.85 -1.39
N ASN A 278 19.29 -37.77 -2.22
CA ASN A 278 20.28 -36.72 -2.15
C ASN A 278 19.70 -35.33 -2.43
N GLU A 279 18.83 -35.19 -3.44
CA GLU A 279 18.09 -33.95 -3.74
C GLU A 279 17.22 -33.52 -2.56
N ASN A 280 16.52 -34.45 -1.92
CA ASN A 280 15.71 -34.17 -0.73
C ASN A 280 16.57 -33.65 0.42
N VAL A 281 17.72 -34.29 0.68
CA VAL A 281 18.67 -33.84 1.70
C VAL A 281 19.21 -32.45 1.40
N GLN A 282 19.55 -32.16 0.13
CA GLN A 282 20.01 -30.83 -0.27
C GLN A 282 18.92 -29.76 -0.09
N LEU A 283 17.67 -30.06 -0.46
CA LEU A 283 16.53 -29.18 -0.23
C LEU A 283 16.29 -28.93 1.25
N ALA A 284 16.34 -29.98 2.08
CA ALA A 284 16.18 -29.85 3.53
C ALA A 284 17.27 -28.96 4.14
N LYS A 285 18.54 -29.14 3.74
CA LYS A 285 19.66 -28.28 4.17
C LYS A 285 19.50 -26.83 3.69
N GLY A 286 19.05 -26.63 2.45
CA GLY A 286 18.76 -25.31 1.90
C GLY A 286 17.66 -24.60 2.68
N ASN A 287 16.55 -25.29 2.95
CA ASN A 287 15.45 -24.76 3.75
C ASN A 287 15.91 -24.39 5.17
N LEU A 288 16.69 -25.27 5.81
CA LEU A 288 17.24 -25.02 7.15
C LEU A 288 18.16 -23.79 7.18
N SER A 289 18.94 -23.56 6.12
CA SER A 289 19.81 -22.37 6.01
C SER A 289 19.05 -21.04 6.02
N HIS A 290 17.76 -21.05 5.65
CA HIS A 290 16.91 -19.87 5.65
C HIS A 290 16.24 -19.61 7.00
N GLU A 291 16.26 -20.55 7.94
CA GLU A 291 15.56 -20.46 9.23
C GLU A 291 15.94 -19.21 10.01
N SER A 292 17.25 -18.97 10.18
CA SER A 292 17.76 -17.82 10.94
C SER A 292 17.27 -16.48 10.36
N LYS A 293 17.35 -16.32 9.03
CA LYS A 293 16.86 -15.12 8.35
C LYS A 293 15.35 -14.94 8.48
N LEU A 294 14.60 -16.04 8.48
CA LEU A 294 13.15 -16.03 8.66
C LEU A 294 12.76 -15.59 10.08
N GLN A 295 13.49 -16.09 11.09
CA GLN A 295 13.32 -15.71 12.49
C GLN A 295 13.67 -14.22 12.71
N GLU A 296 14.77 -13.74 12.12
CA GLU A 296 15.14 -12.33 12.16
C GLU A 296 14.02 -11.44 11.58
N LEU A 297 13.55 -11.77 10.37
CA LEU A 297 12.48 -11.02 9.73
C LEU A 297 11.17 -11.06 10.51
N GLN A 298 10.84 -12.20 11.12
CA GLN A 298 9.66 -12.34 11.99
C GLN A 298 9.77 -11.42 13.21
N ASN A 299 10.94 -11.36 13.85
CA ASN A 299 11.20 -10.50 14.99
C ASN A 299 11.11 -9.02 14.61
N ASP A 300 11.64 -8.64 13.45
CA ASP A 300 11.55 -7.29 12.91
C ASP A 300 10.11 -6.87 12.63
N VAL A 301 9.32 -7.73 11.99
CA VAL A 301 7.90 -7.48 11.73
C VAL A 301 7.14 -7.30 13.04
N LYS A 302 7.39 -8.16 14.04
CA LYS A 302 6.76 -8.08 15.35
C LYS A 302 7.11 -6.76 16.07
N SER A 303 8.39 -6.39 16.05
CA SER A 303 8.89 -5.12 16.62
C SER A 303 8.26 -3.89 15.94
N LEU A 304 8.22 -3.90 14.60
CA LEU A 304 7.66 -2.79 13.83
C LEU A 304 6.15 -2.67 14.02
N HIS A 305 5.44 -3.80 14.10
CA HIS A 305 4.02 -3.83 14.41
C HIS A 305 3.72 -3.25 15.80
N GLN A 306 4.52 -3.60 16.82
CA GLN A 306 4.38 -3.04 18.15
C GLN A 306 4.59 -1.52 18.15
N LYS A 307 5.65 -1.03 17.48
CA LYS A 307 5.91 0.42 17.33
C LYS A 307 4.76 1.14 16.65
N LEU A 308 4.17 0.55 15.59
CA LEU A 308 3.01 1.11 14.91
C LEU A 308 1.80 1.22 15.85
N GLN A 309 1.50 0.17 16.61
CA GLN A 309 0.40 0.19 17.58
C GLN A 309 0.59 1.27 18.65
N GLU A 310 1.81 1.42 19.17
CA GLU A 310 2.13 2.47 20.14
C GLU A 310 1.93 3.87 19.56
N LYS A 311 2.40 4.10 18.32
CA LYS A 311 2.21 5.38 17.63
C LYS A 311 0.74 5.66 17.30
N MET A 312 -0.03 4.65 16.90
CA MET A 312 -1.48 4.80 16.69
C MET A 312 -2.21 5.18 17.97
N LYS A 313 -1.88 4.56 19.10
CA LYS A 313 -2.45 4.92 20.41
C LYS A 313 -2.12 6.36 20.79
N ALA A 314 -0.86 6.76 20.63
CA ALA A 314 -0.43 8.14 20.91
C ALA A 314 -1.13 9.16 19.99
N PHE A 315 -1.26 8.84 18.71
CA PHE A 315 -1.97 9.66 17.73
C PHE A 315 -3.44 9.82 18.09
N SER A 316 -4.15 8.74 18.40
CA SER A 316 -5.57 8.79 18.79
C SER A 316 -5.82 9.69 20.01
N VAL A 317 -4.92 9.68 20.99
CA VAL A 317 -4.99 10.60 22.15
C VAL A 317 -4.80 12.05 21.73
N LEU A 318 -3.83 12.33 20.84
CA LEU A 318 -3.58 13.69 20.34
C LEU A 318 -4.72 14.20 19.47
N GLU A 319 -5.26 13.36 18.60
CA GLU A 319 -6.41 13.64 17.75
C GLU A 319 -7.64 13.95 18.60
N ALA A 320 -7.92 13.17 19.66
CA ALA A 320 -9.01 13.45 20.57
C ALA A 320 -8.86 14.82 21.27
N LYS A 321 -7.64 15.17 21.69
CA LYS A 321 -7.34 16.49 22.28
C LYS A 321 -7.52 17.62 21.26
N GLN A 322 -7.02 17.43 20.04
CA GLN A 322 -7.17 18.40 18.96
C GLN A 322 -8.64 18.60 18.62
N ASN A 323 -9.42 17.53 18.48
CA ASN A 323 -10.84 17.59 18.22
C ASN A 323 -11.59 18.32 19.35
N ALA A 324 -11.21 18.13 20.61
CA ALA A 324 -11.80 18.86 21.73
C ALA A 324 -11.50 20.37 21.68
N ILE A 325 -10.29 20.77 21.25
CA ILE A 325 -9.88 22.18 21.14
C ILE A 325 -10.50 22.85 19.91
N CYS A 326 -10.52 22.15 18.78
CA CYS A 326 -11.05 22.63 17.51
C CYS A 326 -12.57 22.49 17.40
N ALA A 327 -13.22 21.77 18.33
CA ALA A 327 -14.67 21.65 18.36
C ALA A 327 -15.29 23.05 18.41
N PRO A 328 -16.17 23.40 17.46
CA PRO A 328 -16.96 24.60 17.55
C PRO A 328 -17.70 24.63 18.90
N PRO A 329 -17.78 25.80 19.57
CA PRO A 329 -18.53 25.92 20.80
C PRO A 329 -19.97 25.43 20.59
N ASP A 330 -20.43 24.55 21.48
CA ASP A 330 -21.80 24.06 21.41
C ASP A 330 -22.78 25.24 21.51
N ARG A 331 -23.68 25.34 20.53
CA ARG A 331 -24.68 26.41 20.44
C ARG A 331 -25.59 26.41 21.68
N ALA A 332 -25.95 25.23 22.18
CA ALA A 332 -26.80 25.13 23.37
C ALA A 332 -26.05 25.61 24.63
N ASP A 333 -24.81 25.16 24.82
CA ASP A 333 -23.96 25.60 25.92
C ASP A 333 -23.64 27.11 25.87
N THR A 334 -23.33 27.64 24.68
CA THR A 334 -23.09 29.09 24.49
C THR A 334 -24.35 29.92 24.77
N LEU A 335 -25.53 29.47 24.33
CA LEU A 335 -26.81 30.12 24.66
C LEU A 335 -27.08 30.10 26.17
N ARG A 336 -26.82 28.97 26.83
CA ARG A 336 -26.97 28.84 28.29
C ARG A 336 -26.06 29.80 29.04
N LYS A 337 -24.77 29.84 28.69
CA LYS A 337 -23.77 30.76 29.27
C LYS A 337 -24.15 32.22 29.02
N LEU A 338 -24.58 32.55 27.81
CA LEU A 338 -24.99 33.89 27.45
C LEU A 338 -26.26 34.33 28.20
N ASN A 339 -27.21 33.42 28.45
CA ASN A 339 -28.41 33.72 29.23
C ASN A 339 -28.09 33.96 30.70
N LYS A 340 -27.18 33.18 31.28
CA LYS A 340 -26.67 33.43 32.63
C LYS A 340 -26.02 34.80 32.73
N ALA A 341 -25.06 35.11 31.85
CA ALA A 341 -24.37 36.40 31.84
C ALA A 341 -25.30 37.58 31.54
N LYS A 342 -26.35 37.40 30.74
CA LYS A 342 -27.40 38.40 30.54
C LYS A 342 -28.10 38.69 31.86
N LYS A 343 -28.58 37.64 32.55
CA LYS A 343 -29.27 37.78 33.84
C LYS A 343 -28.37 38.44 34.88
N GLU A 344 -27.11 38.02 35.00
CA GLU A 344 -26.14 38.62 35.94
C GLU A 344 -25.95 40.12 35.70
N ALA A 345 -25.92 40.59 34.45
CA ALA A 345 -25.85 42.04 34.17
C ALA A 345 -27.13 42.80 34.53
N LEU A 346 -28.29 42.14 34.43
CA LEU A 346 -29.56 42.71 34.89
C LEU A 346 -29.53 42.85 36.41
N ASP A 347 -29.24 41.75 37.10
CA ASP A 347 -29.19 41.68 38.56
C ASP A 347 -28.18 42.72 39.12
N GLN A 348 -26.98 42.84 38.52
CA GLN A 348 -25.99 43.87 38.89
C GLN A 348 -26.49 45.31 38.71
N SER A 349 -27.28 45.57 37.66
CA SER A 349 -27.85 46.90 37.47
C SER A 349 -28.97 47.20 38.46
N GLU A 350 -29.70 46.19 38.90
CA GLU A 350 -30.76 46.32 39.91
C GLU A 350 -30.15 46.55 41.29
N GLU A 351 -29.14 45.77 41.67
CA GLU A 351 -28.35 45.98 42.89
C GLU A 351 -27.74 47.39 42.95
N MET A 352 -27.18 47.88 41.83
CA MET A 352 -26.65 49.24 41.75
C MET A 352 -27.74 50.32 41.95
N ALA A 353 -28.95 50.09 41.44
CA ALA A 353 -30.06 51.01 41.61
C ALA A 353 -30.58 51.00 43.05
N GLU A 354 -30.69 49.83 43.67
CA GLU A 354 -31.07 49.67 45.07
C GLU A 354 -30.06 50.35 46.00
N ALA A 355 -28.77 50.08 45.83
CA ALA A 355 -27.68 50.70 46.61
C ALA A 355 -27.59 52.23 46.42
N TRP A 356 -28.07 52.76 45.28
CA TRP A 356 -28.18 54.20 45.06
C TRP A 356 -29.35 54.81 45.84
N VAL A 357 -30.51 54.15 45.85
CA VAL A 357 -31.70 54.60 46.57
C VAL A 357 -31.51 54.54 48.09
N GLU A 358 -30.80 53.53 48.58
CA GLU A 358 -30.48 53.36 50.00
C GLU A 358 -29.40 54.34 50.50
N GLY A 359 -28.78 55.10 49.58
CA GLY A 359 -27.74 56.10 49.90
C GLY A 359 -26.36 55.49 50.20
N ASP A 360 -26.18 54.20 49.94
CA ASP A 360 -25.00 53.42 50.35
C ASP A 360 -23.78 53.65 49.43
N SER A 361 -23.97 54.33 48.30
CA SER A 361 -23.00 54.35 47.20
C SER A 361 -22.14 55.62 47.11
N GLY A 362 -22.39 56.68 47.89
CA GLY A 362 -21.51 57.86 48.04
C GLY A 362 -21.10 58.62 46.77
N ASN A 363 -21.54 58.18 45.59
CA ASN A 363 -21.11 58.66 44.28
C ASN A 363 -21.94 59.87 43.84
N ASN A 364 -21.51 60.60 42.83
CA ASN A 364 -22.33 61.65 42.20
C ASN A 364 -23.38 61.01 41.27
N VAL A 365 -24.50 61.71 41.05
CA VAL A 365 -25.59 61.31 40.16
C VAL A 365 -25.07 60.94 38.76
N ASP A 366 -24.09 61.68 38.26
CA ASP A 366 -23.50 61.45 36.94
C ASP A 366 -22.76 60.11 36.85
N ASP A 367 -22.05 59.72 37.92
CA ASP A 367 -21.31 58.47 38.00
C ASP A 367 -22.25 57.27 38.11
N PHE A 368 -23.33 57.41 38.89
CA PHE A 368 -24.40 56.41 38.95
C PHE A 368 -25.04 56.23 37.58
N CYS A 369 -25.49 57.32 36.94
CA CYS A 369 -26.12 57.26 35.63
C CYS A 369 -25.23 56.57 34.61
N LYS A 370 -23.94 56.90 34.58
CA LYS A 370 -22.96 56.28 33.68
C LYS A 370 -22.83 54.78 33.91
N ASN A 371 -22.58 54.35 35.15
CA ASN A 371 -22.36 52.95 35.48
C ASN A 371 -23.63 52.09 35.28
N PHE A 372 -24.80 52.63 35.64
CA PHE A 372 -26.08 51.96 35.46
C PHE A 372 -26.40 51.77 33.97
N LEU A 373 -26.22 52.82 33.16
CA LEU A 373 -26.44 52.75 31.71
C LEU A 373 -25.46 51.79 31.03
N ASP A 374 -24.19 51.78 31.45
CA ASP A 374 -23.19 50.83 30.92
C ASP A 374 -23.57 49.38 31.23
N SER A 375 -24.04 49.09 32.46
CA SER A 375 -24.52 47.76 32.83
C SER A 375 -25.77 47.33 32.02
N ARG A 376 -26.75 48.23 31.88
CA ARG A 376 -27.97 47.98 31.08
C ARG A 376 -27.65 47.81 29.60
N LYS A 377 -26.69 48.57 29.06
CA LYS A 377 -26.19 48.41 27.69
C LYS A 377 -25.59 47.03 27.48
N VAL A 378 -24.82 46.51 28.45
CA VAL A 378 -24.28 45.14 28.40
C VAL A 378 -25.40 44.09 28.44
N HIS A 379 -26.41 44.25 29.29
CA HIS A 379 -27.60 43.38 29.31
C HIS A 379 -28.30 43.33 27.94
N HIS A 380 -28.65 44.48 27.36
CA HIS A 380 -29.35 44.55 26.09
C HIS A 380 -28.50 44.05 24.91
N MET A 381 -27.19 44.33 24.91
CA MET A 381 -26.26 43.79 23.93
C MET A 381 -26.21 42.25 23.99
N ARG A 382 -26.18 41.66 25.20
CA ARG A 382 -26.20 40.20 25.39
C ARG A 382 -27.55 39.61 24.96
N ALA A 383 -28.66 40.28 25.22
CA ALA A 383 -29.99 39.88 24.74
C ALA A 383 -30.06 39.87 23.20
N ALA A 384 -29.57 40.92 22.53
CA ALA A 384 -29.53 40.99 21.08
C ALA A 384 -28.64 39.89 20.46
N LYS A 385 -27.44 39.66 21.03
CA LYS A 385 -26.54 38.58 20.59
C LYS A 385 -27.18 37.19 20.75
N MET A 386 -27.97 36.99 21.80
CA MET A 386 -28.70 35.74 22.03
C MET A 386 -29.79 35.50 20.99
N GLU A 387 -30.57 36.53 20.66
CA GLU A 387 -31.60 36.44 19.62
C GLU A 387 -30.98 36.16 18.24
N ILE A 388 -29.85 36.80 17.92
CA ILE A 388 -29.08 36.50 16.71
C ILE A 388 -28.63 35.04 16.72
N LEU A 389 -28.09 34.55 17.83
CA LEU A 389 -27.61 33.16 17.94
C LEU A 389 -28.76 32.13 17.92
N LYS A 390 -29.96 32.48 18.39
CA LYS A 390 -31.17 31.63 18.28
C LYS A 390 -31.75 31.59 16.87
N ASN A 391 -31.69 32.70 16.15
CA ASN A 391 -32.30 32.82 14.82
C ASN A 391 -31.32 32.55 13.67
N SER A 392 -30.03 32.39 13.96
CA SER A 392 -29.03 32.00 12.97
C SER A 392 -29.29 30.56 12.49
N PRO A 393 -29.36 30.30 11.18
CA PRO A 393 -29.43 28.94 10.65
C PRO A 393 -28.09 28.22 10.93
N ASP A 394 -28.16 26.94 11.30
CA ASP A 394 -26.96 26.09 11.38
C ASP A 394 -26.32 26.05 9.99
N ARG A 395 -25.21 26.78 9.80
CA ARG A 395 -24.33 26.55 8.65
C ARG A 395 -23.57 25.26 8.94
N ARG A 396 -24.16 24.13 8.54
CA ARG A 396 -23.47 22.84 8.47
C ARG A 396 -22.54 22.80 7.27
#